data_AF-A0AAW2UTP6-F1
#
_entry.id   AF-A0AAW2UTP6-F1
#
_cell.length_a   1.000
_cell.length_b   1.000
_cell.length_c   1.000
_cell.angle_alpha   90.00
_cell.angle_beta   90.00
_cell.angle_gamma   90.00
#
_symmetry.space_group_name_H-M   'P 1'
#
loop_
_entity.id
_entity.type
_entity.pdbx_description
1 polymer ?
#
loop_
_entity_poly.entity_id
_entity_poly.type
_entity_poly.pdbx_seq_one_letter_code
_entity_poly.pdbx_strand_id
1 'polypeptide(L)'
;MLAEEVGVCVEVARGTNVEVREEDIGEKIEMVMGESEEGQRMRRRAIEVKEVIEEGMRDEGAHKGSSVKAMHDFFAAAHSACF
;
A
#
# COMPACT_ATOMS: atom_id res chain seq x y z
N MET A 1 9.34 -0.33 3.27
CA MET A 1 8.22 0.43 2.65
C MET A 1 6.89 0.23 3.38
N LEU A 2 6.17 -0.89 3.26
CA LEU A 2 4.81 -0.97 3.85
C LEU A 2 4.77 -0.91 5.39
N ALA A 3 5.69 -1.59 6.06
CA ALA A 3 5.81 -1.52 7.53
C ALA A 3 6.47 -0.20 7.98
N GLU A 4 7.66 0.09 7.46
CA GLU A 4 8.49 1.21 7.93
C GLU A 4 8.01 2.60 7.46
N GLU A 5 7.60 2.76 6.19
CA GLU A 5 7.22 4.06 5.62
C GLU A 5 5.72 4.31 5.72
N VAL A 6 4.94 3.32 5.30
CA VAL A 6 3.48 3.43 5.19
C VAL A 6 2.78 3.00 6.48
N GLY A 7 3.40 2.21 7.35
CA GLY A 7 2.84 1.79 8.63
C GLY A 7 1.50 1.06 8.54
N VAL A 8 1.31 0.23 7.50
CA VAL A 8 0.08 -0.54 7.23
C VAL A 8 0.30 -2.06 7.28
N CYS A 9 1.48 -2.50 7.72
CA CYS A 9 1.90 -3.90 7.70
C CYS A 9 2.77 -4.23 8.90
N VAL A 10 2.76 -5.50 9.31
CA VAL A 10 3.66 -6.06 10.31
C VAL A 10 4.57 -7.09 9.65
N GLU A 11 5.85 -7.09 10.04
CA GLU A 11 6.80 -8.11 9.62
C GLU A 11 6.79 -9.26 10.62
N VAL A 12 6.71 -10.49 10.11
CA VAL A 12 6.73 -11.72 10.92
C VAL A 12 8.13 -12.34 10.92
N ALA A 13 8.85 -12.24 9.80
CA ALA A 13 10.19 -12.79 9.65
C ALA A 13 10.98 -12.02 8.58
N ARG A 14 12.30 -12.00 8.73
CA ARG A 14 13.24 -11.39 7.78
C ARG A 14 14.40 -12.33 7.49
N GLY A 15 14.70 -12.53 6.20
CA GLY A 15 15.82 -13.37 5.75
C GLY A 15 15.43 -14.84 5.55
N THR A 16 16.44 -15.69 5.31
CA THR A 16 16.25 -17.09 4.84
C THR A 16 16.42 -18.15 5.92
N ASN A 17 16.92 -17.80 7.11
CA ASN A 17 17.13 -18.72 8.23
C ASN A 17 16.32 -18.26 9.44
N VAL A 18 14.99 -18.22 9.29
CA VAL A 18 14.05 -17.88 10.36
C VAL A 18 13.00 -18.98 10.45
N GLU A 19 12.82 -19.50 11.66
CA GLU A 19 11.68 -20.32 12.02
C GLU A 19 10.52 -19.40 12.43
N VAL A 20 9.35 -19.61 11.84
CA VAL A 20 8.12 -18.90 12.21
C VAL A 20 7.16 -19.91 12.79
N ARG A 21 6.80 -19.72 14.05
CA ARG A 21 5.91 -20.62 14.77
C ARG A 21 4.47 -20.13 14.69
N GLU A 22 3.53 -21.00 15.01
CA GLU A 22 2.11 -20.63 15.03
C GLU A 22 1.84 -19.51 16.04
N GLU A 23 2.54 -19.53 17.18
CA GLU A 23 2.39 -18.50 18.22
C GLU A 23 2.82 -17.11 17.72
N ASP A 24 3.91 -17.03 16.93
CA ASP A 24 4.39 -15.77 16.35
C ASP A 24 3.35 -15.17 15.40
N ILE A 25 2.69 -16.03 14.60
CA ILE A 25 1.61 -15.62 13.69
C ILE A 25 0.39 -15.18 14.49
N GLY A 26 -0.01 -15.95 15.50
CA GLY A 26 -1.15 -15.65 16.37
C GLY A 26 -1.00 -14.30 17.05
N GLU A 27 0.17 -14.00 17.60
CA GLU A 27 0.47 -12.71 18.23
C GLU A 27 0.33 -11.55 17.24
N LYS A 28 0.85 -11.69 16.00
CA LYS A 28 0.75 -10.64 14.98
C LYS A 28 -0.67 -10.44 14.49
N ILE A 29 -1.45 -11.51 14.37
CA ILE A 29 -2.88 -11.41 14.03
C ILE A 29 -3.62 -10.66 15.15
N GLU A 30 -3.42 -11.04 16.41
CA GLU A 30 -4.07 -10.38 17.55
C GLU A 30 -3.66 -8.90 17.65
N MET A 31 -2.38 -8.60 17.46
CA MET A 31 -1.86 -7.23 17.40
C MET A 31 -2.59 -6.40 16.32
N VAL A 32 -2.78 -6.94 15.11
CA VAL A 32 -3.37 -6.19 14.00
C VAL A 32 -4.90 -6.18 14.02
N MET A 33 -5.54 -7.25 14.47
CA MET A 33 -7.00 -7.47 14.36
C MET A 33 -7.74 -7.30 15.68
N GLY A 34 -7.08 -7.46 16.81
CA GLY A 34 -7.64 -7.21 18.13
C GLY A 34 -7.90 -5.73 18.41
N GLU A 35 -8.13 -5.44 19.68
CA GLU A 35 -8.47 -4.09 20.16
C GLU A 35 -7.24 -3.22 20.45
N SER A 36 -6.05 -3.65 20.06
CA SER A 36 -4.82 -2.89 20.28
C SER A 36 -4.86 -1.52 19.58
N GLU A 37 -4.32 -0.49 20.23
CA GLU A 37 -4.21 0.85 19.65
C GLU A 37 -3.37 0.86 18.36
N GLU A 38 -2.34 0.02 18.32
CA GLU A 38 -1.46 -0.12 17.15
C GLU A 38 -2.21 -0.70 15.96
N GLY A 39 -2.98 -1.78 16.16
CA GLY A 39 -3.81 -2.39 15.12
C GLY A 39 -4.87 -1.42 14.60
N GLN A 40 -5.54 -0.69 15.49
CA GLN A 40 -6.50 0.34 15.10
C GLN A 40 -5.86 1.47 14.30
N ARG A 41 -4.65 1.90 14.66
CA ARG A 41 -3.89 2.90 13.91
C ARG A 41 -3.52 2.38 12.52
N MET A 42 -3.07 1.12 12.43
CA MET A 42 -2.68 0.48 11.18
C MET A 42 -3.86 0.38 10.20
N ARG A 43 -5.04 -0.05 10.68
CA ARG A 43 -6.26 -0.17 9.87
C ARG A 43 -6.76 1.21 9.39
N ARG A 44 -6.70 2.24 10.24
CA ARG A 44 -7.02 3.63 9.83
C ARG A 44 -6.10 4.12 8.73
N ARG A 45 -4.79 3.95 8.90
CA ARG A 45 -3.80 4.36 7.90
C ARG A 45 -3.96 3.59 6.59
N ALA A 46 -4.36 2.32 6.64
CA ALA A 46 -4.67 1.55 5.44
C ALA A 46 -5.86 2.12 4.66
N ILE A 47 -6.90 2.62 5.35
CA ILE A 47 -8.04 3.30 4.72
C ILE A 47 -7.59 4.61 4.06
N GLU A 48 -6.82 5.44 4.76
CA GLU A 48 -6.30 6.70 4.21
C GLU A 48 -5.45 6.46 2.95
N VAL A 49 -4.57 5.46 2.99
CA VAL A 49 -3.71 5.11 1.84
C VAL A 49 -4.54 4.56 0.69
N LYS A 50 -5.59 3.77 0.97
CA LYS A 50 -6.53 3.31 -0.04
C LYS A 50 -7.17 4.49 -0.77
N GLU A 51 -7.67 5.50 -0.05
CA GLU A 51 -8.29 6.68 -0.66
C GLU A 51 -7.33 7.44 -1.58
N VAL A 52 -6.06 7.59 -1.16
CA VAL A 52 -5.02 8.22 -1.99
C VAL A 52 -4.75 7.42 -3.27
N ILE A 53 -4.69 6.09 -3.17
CA ILE A 53 -4.49 5.21 -4.33
C ILE A 53 -5.70 5.29 -5.28
N GLU A 54 -6.92 5.23 -4.75
CA GLU A 54 -8.15 5.33 -5.53
C GLU A 54 -8.24 6.67 -6.27
N GLU A 55 -7.90 7.79 -5.61
CA GLU A 55 -7.85 9.10 -6.26
C GLU A 55 -6.77 9.18 -7.34
N GLY A 56 -5.58 8.63 -7.08
CA GLY A 56 -4.50 8.58 -8.07
C GLY A 56 -4.84 7.76 -9.31
N MET A 57 -5.66 6.72 -9.15
CA MET A 57 -6.07 5.79 -10.21
C MET A 57 -7.41 6.16 -10.87
N ARG A 58 -8.14 7.17 -10.38
CA ARG A 58 -9.48 7.52 -10.89
C ARG A 58 -9.43 7.89 -12.38
N ASP A 59 -10.36 7.36 -13.17
CA ASP A 59 -10.54 7.71 -14.58
C ASP A 59 -12.04 7.77 -14.89
N GLU A 60 -12.66 8.91 -14.55
CA GLU A 60 -14.10 9.10 -14.64
C GLU A 60 -14.42 10.40 -15.40
N GLY A 61 -14.90 10.24 -16.63
CA GLY A 61 -15.29 11.36 -17.48
C GLY A 61 -14.13 12.31 -17.77
N ALA A 62 -14.26 13.56 -17.33
CA ALA A 62 -13.21 14.58 -17.49
C ALA A 62 -12.16 14.54 -16.37
N HIS A 63 -12.40 13.79 -15.30
CA HIS A 63 -11.47 13.71 -14.17
C HIS A 63 -10.54 12.51 -14.31
N LYS A 64 -9.24 12.80 -14.35
CA LYS A 64 -8.16 11.80 -14.33
C LYS A 64 -7.28 12.00 -13.12
N GLY A 65 -7.05 10.91 -12.39
CA GLY A 65 -6.13 10.80 -11.28
C GLY A 65 -4.68 11.02 -11.72
N SER A 66 -3.82 11.27 -10.75
CA SER A 66 -2.40 11.59 -10.99
C SER A 66 -1.65 10.48 -11.71
N SER A 67 -1.87 9.21 -11.34
CA SER A 67 -1.21 8.07 -11.98
C SER A 67 -1.66 7.90 -13.44
N VAL A 68 -2.96 8.08 -13.71
CA VAL A 68 -3.52 7.99 -15.07
C VAL A 68 -2.94 9.09 -15.96
N LYS A 69 -2.88 10.33 -15.45
CA LYS A 69 -2.26 11.46 -16.15
C LYS A 69 -0.78 11.21 -16.44
N ALA A 70 -0.02 10.78 -15.43
CA ALA A 70 1.41 10.50 -15.59
C ALA A 70 1.68 9.43 -16.66
N MET A 71 0.88 8.36 -16.70
CA MET A 71 1.01 7.33 -17.73
C MET A 71 0.66 7.85 -19.13
N HIS A 72 -0.39 8.68 -19.25
CA HIS A 72 -0.75 9.31 -20.52
C HIS A 72 0.37 10.22 -21.03
N ASP A 73 0.94 11.06 -20.16
CA ASP A 73 2.04 11.96 -20.49
C ASP A 73 3.29 11.18 -20.90
N PHE A 74 3.61 10.10 -20.18
CA PHE A 74 4.70 9.20 -20.51
C PHE A 74 4.53 8.59 -21.91
N PHE A 75 3.36 8.05 -22.23
CA PHE A 75 3.12 7.47 -23.56
C PHE A 75 3.09 8.50 -24.68
N ALA A 76 2.56 9.70 -24.42
CA ALA A 76 2.59 10.81 -25.38
C ALA A 76 4.03 11.19 -25.72
N ALA A 77 4.90 11.31 -24.71
CA ALA A 77 6.32 11.59 -24.90
C ALA A 77 7.07 10.45 -25.61
N ALA A 78 6.77 9.19 -25.28
CA ALA A 78 7.38 8.05 -25.95
C ALA A 78 6.96 7.95 -27.43
N HIS A 79 5.70 8.26 -27.74
CA HIS A 79 5.21 8.26 -29.11
C HIS A 79 5.82 9.40 -29.94
N SER A 80 5.96 10.60 -29.37
CA SER A 80 6.57 11.74 -30.05
C SER A 80 8.10 11.61 -30.24
N ALA A 81 8.76 10.70 -29.52
CA ALA A 81 10.18 10.40 -29.71
C ALA A 81 10.47 9.42 -30.87
N CYS A 82 9.43 8.78 -31.44
CA CYS A 82 9.56 7.82 -32.55
C CYS A 82 9.32 8.44 -33.95
N PHE A 83 8.98 9.72 -34.03
CA PHE A 83 8.79 10.49 -35.27
C PHE A 83 9.51 11.84 -35.16
#